data_AF-A0A1F6BU60-F1
#
_entry.id   AF-A0A1F6BU60-F1
#
_cell.length_a   1.000
_cell.length_b   1.000
_cell.length_c   1.000
_cell.angle_alpha   90.00
_cell.angle_beta   90.00
_cell.angle_gamma   90.00
#
_symmetry.space_group_name_H-M   'P 1'
#
loop_
_entity.id
_entity.type
_entity.pdbx_description
1 polymer ?
#
loop_
_entity_poly.entity_id
_entity_poly.type
_entity_poly.pdbx_seq_one_letter_code
_entity_poly.pdbx_strand_id
1 'polypeptide(L)'
;MKKQHKIKNKKEIEKIAARLKREGKKIVVFNGSFDLLHGGHIQSLEEAKSKGDVLIVLLNSDVSVQSYKSVKRPIVGEKERANMLAALQCVDMIALFDETNPKKLLEKIKPDIYCNGADWGKNCVERSVVEKHGGKIHVLSWKRGLSTSNMIKKILDVYANSPRKAIFVEKTLIKNKKEIALKGFMVFLIPKETNIDVVSKYILAVAKRRVISLSDSYVVGESEEIVLSGREINAKTIKIGERLPRALKIEPHHYARNIKEARQYIQNCS
;
A
#
# COMPACT_ATOMS: atom_id res chain seq x y z
N MET A 1 10.57 7.60 26.59
CA MET A 1 12.02 7.84 26.42
C MET A 1 12.90 6.57 26.37
N LYS A 2 12.42 5.35 26.71
CA LYS A 2 13.20 4.10 26.62
C LYS A 2 13.46 3.54 25.19
N LYS A 3 13.21 4.24 24.07
CA LYS A 3 13.34 3.64 22.71
C LYS A 3 14.66 3.96 21.99
N GLN A 4 15.22 5.17 22.17
CA GLN A 4 16.44 5.60 21.46
C GLN A 4 17.69 4.79 21.83
N HIS A 5 17.75 4.17 23.01
CA HIS A 5 18.92 3.41 23.44
C HIS A 5 19.24 2.19 22.56
N LYS A 6 18.28 1.68 21.77
CA LYS A 6 18.50 0.52 20.88
C LYS A 6 19.19 0.90 19.58
N ILE A 7 19.08 2.15 19.14
CA ILE A 7 19.67 2.60 17.87
C ILE A 7 21.13 2.97 18.13
N LYS A 8 22.05 2.31 17.44
CA LYS A 8 23.50 2.43 17.60
C LYS A 8 24.16 2.81 16.29
N ASN A 9 25.20 3.65 16.37
CA ASN A 9 26.06 3.89 15.22
C ASN A 9 27.02 2.69 15.00
N LYS A 10 27.68 2.67 13.84
CA LYS A 10 28.57 1.56 13.43
C LYS A 10 29.74 1.33 14.40
N LYS A 11 30.27 2.37 15.06
CA LYS A 11 31.37 2.24 16.04
C LYS A 11 30.86 1.69 17.37
N GLU A 12 29.69 2.13 17.81
CA GLU A 12 29.06 1.63 19.03
C GLU A 12 28.70 0.15 18.93
N ILE A 13 28.08 -0.26 17.82
CA ILE A 13 27.67 -1.66 17.65
C ILE A 13 28.88 -2.60 17.60
N GLU A 14 29.99 -2.17 16.99
CA GLU A 14 31.26 -2.90 16.97
C GLU A 14 31.80 -3.11 18.39
N LYS A 15 31.86 -2.04 19.20
CA LYS A 15 32.30 -2.13 20.61
C LYS A 15 31.37 -3.00 21.46
N ILE A 16 30.05 -2.87 21.27
CA ILE A 16 29.06 -3.64 22.03
C ILE A 16 29.14 -5.13 21.64
N ALA A 17 29.25 -5.45 20.36
CA ALA A 17 29.38 -6.83 19.90
C ALA A 17 30.65 -7.49 20.48
N ALA A 18 31.79 -6.79 20.44
CA ALA A 18 33.03 -7.29 21.04
C ALA A 18 32.89 -7.53 22.54
N ARG A 19 32.21 -6.64 23.27
CA ARG A 19 31.93 -6.82 24.70
C ARG A 19 31.03 -8.04 24.95
N LEU A 20 29.93 -8.15 24.24
CA LEU A 20 28.98 -9.27 24.36
C LEU A 20 29.64 -10.63 24.11
N LYS A 21 30.54 -10.70 23.13
CA LYS A 21 31.33 -11.91 22.88
C LYS A 21 32.23 -12.28 24.05
N ARG A 22 32.91 -11.32 24.67
CA ARG A 22 33.72 -11.57 25.89
C ARG A 22 32.86 -12.02 27.07
N GLU A 23 31.61 -11.57 27.12
CA GLU A 23 30.61 -12.01 28.11
C GLU A 23 29.98 -13.37 27.75
N GLY A 24 30.42 -14.03 26.68
CA GLY A 24 29.90 -15.33 26.24
C GLY A 24 28.47 -15.29 25.69
N LYS A 25 27.95 -14.10 25.35
CA LYS A 25 26.59 -13.95 24.79
C LYS A 25 26.57 -14.34 23.32
N LYS A 26 25.55 -15.10 22.94
CA LYS A 26 25.29 -15.52 21.57
C LYS A 26 24.58 -14.43 20.79
N ILE A 27 25.29 -13.85 19.81
CA ILE A 27 24.83 -12.73 19.00
C ILE A 27 24.13 -13.27 17.74
N VAL A 28 22.87 -12.87 17.57
CA VAL A 28 22.08 -13.08 16.36
C VAL A 28 22.01 -11.78 15.58
N VAL A 29 22.25 -11.86 14.27
CA VAL A 29 22.04 -10.73 13.36
C VAL A 29 20.94 -11.07 12.36
N PHE A 30 20.07 -10.10 12.09
CA PHE A 30 19.12 -10.14 10.97
C PHE A 30 19.11 -8.78 10.29
N ASN A 31 19.04 -8.72 8.95
CA ASN A 31 18.96 -7.46 8.22
C ASN A 31 17.72 -7.38 7.33
N GLY A 32 17.36 -6.16 6.97
CA GLY A 32 16.29 -5.92 6.00
C GLY A 32 15.92 -4.46 5.88
N SER A 33 15.04 -4.17 4.92
CA SER A 33 14.50 -2.81 4.75
C SER A 33 13.40 -2.50 5.76
N PHE A 34 12.60 -3.49 6.19
CA PHE A 34 11.48 -3.29 7.13
C PHE A 34 10.59 -2.08 6.79
N ASP A 35 10.20 -1.97 5.50
CA ASP A 35 9.58 -0.76 4.93
C ASP A 35 8.22 -0.47 5.57
N LEU A 36 7.19 -1.24 5.21
CA LEU A 36 5.94 -1.30 5.97
C LEU A 36 5.99 -2.53 6.88
N LEU A 37 6.05 -2.32 8.19
CA LEU A 37 5.99 -3.41 9.16
C LEU A 37 4.66 -4.16 9.08
N HIS A 38 4.73 -5.48 9.22
CA HIS A 38 3.58 -6.37 9.17
C HIS A 38 3.89 -7.65 9.94
N GLY A 39 2.88 -8.50 10.18
CA GLY A 39 3.02 -9.72 10.98
C GLY A 39 4.16 -10.64 10.54
N GLY A 40 4.44 -10.73 9.22
CA GLY A 40 5.59 -11.48 8.71
C GLY A 40 6.94 -10.99 9.25
N HIS A 41 7.16 -9.67 9.35
CA HIS A 41 8.38 -9.13 9.95
C HIS A 41 8.48 -9.44 11.44
N ILE A 42 7.36 -9.30 12.17
CA ILE A 42 7.32 -9.55 13.62
C ILE A 42 7.71 -10.99 13.93
N GLN A 43 7.08 -11.95 13.25
CA GLN A 43 7.39 -13.37 13.43
C GLN A 43 8.85 -13.69 13.07
N SER A 44 9.36 -13.15 11.95
CA SER A 44 10.76 -13.34 11.57
C SER A 44 11.74 -12.79 12.61
N LEU A 45 11.44 -11.64 13.20
CA LEU A 45 12.26 -11.03 14.26
C LEU A 45 12.20 -11.83 15.57
N GLU A 46 11.02 -12.33 15.95
CA GLU A 46 10.86 -13.20 17.12
C GLU A 46 11.56 -14.55 16.93
N GLU A 47 11.44 -15.15 15.75
CA GLU A 47 12.16 -16.38 15.41
C GLU A 47 13.67 -16.14 15.47
N ALA A 48 14.18 -15.04 14.90
CA ALA A 48 15.60 -14.69 14.97
C ALA A 48 16.06 -14.52 16.42
N LYS A 49 15.31 -13.76 17.24
CA LYS A 49 15.61 -13.58 18.66
C LYS A 49 15.69 -14.90 19.42
N SER A 50 14.85 -15.89 19.09
CA SER A 50 14.88 -17.21 19.74
C SER A 50 16.19 -17.99 19.54
N LYS A 51 17.07 -17.57 18.62
CA LYS A 51 18.30 -18.31 18.28
C LYS A 51 19.50 -17.93 19.13
N GLY A 52 19.42 -16.89 19.95
CA GLY A 52 20.51 -16.47 20.82
C GLY A 52 20.08 -15.45 21.87
N ASP A 53 21.07 -14.86 22.54
CA ASP A 53 20.83 -13.98 23.68
C ASP A 53 20.51 -12.55 23.24
N VAL A 54 21.08 -12.11 22.11
CA VAL A 54 21.00 -10.72 21.65
C VAL A 54 20.71 -10.68 20.15
N LEU A 55 19.64 -10.00 19.76
CA LEU A 55 19.29 -9.71 18.38
C LEU A 55 19.73 -8.30 18.00
N ILE A 56 20.67 -8.23 17.05
CA ILE A 56 21.08 -7.00 16.38
C ILE A 56 20.41 -6.96 15.00
N VAL A 57 19.58 -5.95 14.78
CA VAL A 57 18.94 -5.71 13.48
C VAL A 57 19.77 -4.73 12.67
N LEU A 58 20.20 -5.14 11.48
CA LEU A 58 20.87 -4.26 10.53
C LEU A 58 19.83 -3.66 9.58
N LEU A 59 19.60 -2.36 9.69
CA LEU A 59 18.58 -1.67 8.91
C LEU A 59 19.21 -1.03 7.67
N ASN A 60 18.73 -1.37 6.48
CA ASN A 60 19.11 -0.67 5.26
C ASN A 60 18.66 0.80 5.35
N SER A 61 19.56 1.74 5.05
CA SER A 61 19.24 3.17 4.91
C SER A 61 18.32 3.42 3.71
N ASP A 62 17.76 4.62 3.61
CA ASP A 62 16.90 4.98 2.48
C ASP A 62 17.67 4.89 1.16
N VAL A 63 18.92 5.36 1.13
CA VAL A 63 19.83 5.25 -0.03
C VAL A 63 20.09 3.79 -0.39
N SER A 64 20.35 2.95 0.61
CA SER A 64 20.55 1.50 0.40
C SER A 64 19.33 0.88 -0.28
N VAL A 65 18.13 1.11 0.26
CA VAL A 65 16.88 0.54 -0.28
C VAL A 65 16.58 1.04 -1.69
N GLN A 66 16.79 2.32 -1.97
CA GLN A 66 16.59 2.91 -3.30
C GLN A 66 17.47 2.23 -4.34
N SER A 67 18.72 1.90 -4.00
CA SER A 67 19.72 1.36 -4.93
C SER A 67 19.37 -0.01 -5.53
N TYR A 68 18.66 -0.87 -4.78
CA TYR A 68 18.33 -2.23 -5.24
C TYR A 68 16.83 -2.50 -5.44
N LYS A 69 15.94 -1.59 -5.00
CA LYS A 69 14.49 -1.71 -5.25
C LYS A 69 13.99 -0.74 -6.31
N SER A 70 13.92 0.54 -5.97
CA SER A 70 13.44 1.63 -6.84
C SER A 70 13.54 2.96 -6.11
N VAL A 71 13.57 4.08 -6.84
CA VAL A 71 13.47 5.44 -6.29
C VAL A 71 12.20 5.72 -5.46
N LYS A 72 11.12 4.96 -5.68
CA LYS A 72 9.86 5.08 -4.92
C LYS A 72 9.89 4.32 -3.58
N ARG A 73 11.01 3.71 -3.22
CA ARG A 73 11.18 2.88 -2.01
C ARG A 73 12.39 3.39 -1.22
N PRO A 74 12.33 3.37 0.12
CA PRO A 74 11.22 2.89 0.95
C PRO A 74 10.06 3.88 0.97
N ILE A 75 8.88 3.42 1.39
CA ILE A 75 7.72 4.29 1.63
C ILE A 75 7.87 5.00 2.97
N VAL A 76 8.43 4.32 3.96
CA VAL A 76 8.70 4.88 5.29
C VAL A 76 10.20 5.15 5.43
N GLY A 77 10.54 6.37 5.85
CA GLY A 77 11.93 6.81 6.04
C GLY A 77 12.68 5.98 7.08
N GLU A 78 14.00 5.95 6.97
CA GLU A 78 14.86 5.11 7.83
C GLU A 78 14.74 5.42 9.32
N LYS A 79 14.50 6.68 9.68
CA LYS A 79 14.34 7.11 11.08
C LYS A 79 13.07 6.50 11.68
N GLU A 80 11.96 6.57 10.96
CA GLU A 80 10.69 6.01 11.36
C GLU A 80 10.76 4.49 11.40
N ARG A 81 11.40 3.84 10.41
CA ARG A 81 11.64 2.39 10.41
C ARG A 81 12.45 1.94 11.62
N ALA A 82 13.53 2.65 11.95
CA ALA A 82 14.33 2.38 13.14
C ALA A 82 13.51 2.55 14.43
N ASN A 83 12.70 3.60 14.52
CA ASN A 83 11.83 3.85 15.68
C ASN A 83 10.77 2.77 15.89
N MET A 84 10.16 2.29 14.79
CA MET A 84 9.20 1.20 14.84
C MET A 84 9.87 -0.10 15.30
N LEU A 85 11.05 -0.45 14.75
CA LEU A 85 11.82 -1.61 15.20
C LEU A 85 12.25 -1.48 16.66
N ALA A 86 12.67 -0.30 17.11
CA ALA A 86 13.10 -0.06 18.48
C ALA A 86 11.96 -0.26 19.51
N ALA A 87 10.72 -0.13 19.08
CA ALA A 87 9.55 -0.40 19.91
C ALA A 87 9.30 -1.89 20.13
N LEU A 88 9.86 -2.79 19.30
CA LEU A 88 9.67 -4.23 19.43
C LEU A 88 10.51 -4.80 20.57
N GLN A 89 9.91 -5.67 21.38
CA GLN A 89 10.57 -6.28 22.53
C GLN A 89 11.70 -7.23 22.10
N CYS A 90 11.52 -7.97 21.01
CA CYS A 90 12.48 -8.95 20.50
C CYS A 90 13.75 -8.32 19.90
N VAL A 91 13.74 -7.03 19.57
CA VAL A 91 14.89 -6.31 19.00
C VAL A 91 15.70 -5.70 20.13
N ASP A 92 16.98 -6.06 20.28
CA ASP A 92 17.83 -5.48 21.33
C ASP A 92 18.58 -4.24 20.82
N MET A 93 19.10 -4.31 19.60
CA MET A 93 19.88 -3.23 18.99
C MET A 93 19.60 -3.10 17.50
N ILE A 94 19.79 -1.90 16.98
CA ILE A 94 19.60 -1.54 15.58
C ILE A 94 20.82 -0.76 15.11
N ALA A 95 21.38 -1.11 13.96
CA ALA A 95 22.42 -0.33 13.31
C ALA A 95 22.10 -0.14 11.83
N LEU A 96 22.27 1.10 11.33
CA LEU A 96 21.99 1.44 9.93
C LEU A 96 23.23 1.24 9.06
N PHE A 97 23.01 0.89 7.79
CA PHE A 97 24.06 0.79 6.77
C PHE A 97 23.55 1.20 5.38
N ASP A 98 24.47 1.70 4.55
CA ASP A 98 24.16 2.33 3.26
C ASP A 98 24.45 1.40 2.08
N GLU A 99 25.32 0.42 2.31
CA GLU A 99 25.68 -0.58 1.32
C GLU A 99 24.49 -1.47 0.93
N THR A 100 24.56 -2.11 -0.24
CA THR A 100 23.51 -3.03 -0.71
C THR A 100 23.41 -4.31 0.11
N ASN A 101 24.48 -4.67 0.82
CA ASN A 101 24.58 -5.83 1.69
C ASN A 101 25.36 -5.49 2.97
N PRO A 102 25.09 -6.18 4.10
CA PRO A 102 25.68 -5.85 5.39
C PRO A 102 27.09 -6.44 5.61
N LYS A 103 27.75 -7.03 4.60
CA LYS A 103 29.01 -7.79 4.79
C LYS A 103 30.08 -7.03 5.56
N LYS A 104 30.29 -5.74 5.27
CA LYS A 104 31.28 -4.90 5.98
C LYS A 104 30.98 -4.79 7.47
N LEU A 105 29.71 -4.72 7.84
CA LEU A 105 29.30 -4.63 9.24
C LEU A 105 29.33 -6.00 9.92
N LEU A 106 29.06 -7.07 9.17
CA LEU A 106 29.22 -8.45 9.63
C LEU A 106 30.67 -8.82 9.95
N GLU A 107 31.65 -8.34 9.17
CA GLU A 107 33.09 -8.51 9.48
C GLU A 107 33.48 -7.93 10.86
N LYS A 108 32.73 -6.91 11.31
CA LYS A 108 32.96 -6.23 12.58
C LYS A 108 32.20 -6.88 13.74
N ILE A 109 30.92 -7.19 13.53
CA ILE A 109 30.04 -7.80 14.55
C ILE A 109 30.41 -9.27 14.78
N LYS A 110 30.78 -9.98 13.70
CA LYS A 110 31.13 -11.41 13.68
C LYS A 110 30.04 -12.27 14.36
N PRO A 111 28.77 -12.22 13.91
CA PRO A 111 27.68 -12.88 14.65
C PRO A 111 27.85 -14.39 14.74
N ASP A 112 27.32 -14.99 15.81
CA ASP A 112 27.27 -16.44 15.97
C ASP A 112 26.18 -17.06 15.09
N ILE A 113 25.09 -16.31 14.88
CA ILE A 113 24.03 -16.68 13.94
C ILE A 113 23.66 -15.47 13.09
N TYR A 114 23.59 -15.67 11.78
CA TYR A 114 22.97 -14.74 10.86
C TYR A 114 21.67 -15.34 10.32
N CYS A 115 20.56 -14.67 10.58
CA CYS A 115 19.26 -15.05 10.09
C CYS A 115 19.04 -14.47 8.70
N ASN A 116 18.57 -15.30 7.78
CA ASN A 116 18.25 -14.91 6.42
C ASN A 116 16.79 -15.25 6.08
N GLY A 117 16.17 -14.45 5.22
CA GLY A 117 14.83 -14.74 4.71
C GLY A 117 14.82 -15.99 3.83
N ALA A 118 13.70 -16.70 3.79
CA ALA A 118 13.57 -17.91 2.98
C ALA A 118 13.79 -17.69 1.48
N ASP A 119 13.54 -16.48 0.97
CA ASP A 119 13.69 -16.12 -0.45
C ASP A 119 15.11 -16.37 -0.99
N TRP A 120 16.12 -16.21 -0.12
CA TRP A 120 17.53 -16.37 -0.47
C TRP A 120 18.14 -17.66 0.11
N GLY A 121 17.46 -18.29 1.07
CA GLY A 121 17.85 -19.57 1.65
C GLY A 121 19.26 -19.57 2.27
N LYS A 122 19.97 -20.68 2.14
CA LYS A 122 21.32 -20.86 2.70
C LYS A 122 22.45 -20.29 1.83
N ASN A 123 22.17 -19.84 0.61
CA ASN A 123 23.19 -19.40 -0.36
C ASN A 123 23.27 -17.87 -0.45
N CYS A 124 23.01 -17.19 0.66
CA CYS A 124 23.06 -15.74 0.72
C CYS A 124 24.49 -15.20 0.61
N VAL A 125 24.61 -13.96 0.13
CA VAL A 125 25.91 -13.31 -0.10
C VAL A 125 26.70 -13.11 1.20
N GLU A 126 26.02 -13.10 2.34
CA GLU A 126 26.56 -12.97 3.69
C GLU A 126 27.16 -14.27 4.24
N ARG A 127 26.87 -15.43 3.61
CA ARG A 127 27.32 -16.73 4.10
C ARG A 127 28.82 -16.78 4.33
N SER A 128 29.59 -16.36 3.33
CA SER A 128 31.06 -16.45 3.35
C SER A 128 31.68 -15.67 4.51
N VAL A 129 31.18 -14.45 4.81
CA VAL A 129 31.68 -13.65 5.93
C VAL A 129 31.27 -14.25 7.28
N VAL A 130 30.05 -14.78 7.39
CA VAL A 130 29.56 -15.35 8.65
C VAL A 130 30.31 -16.63 9.00
N GLU A 131 30.44 -17.56 8.04
CA GLU A 131 31.11 -18.85 8.25
C GLU A 131 32.63 -18.68 8.45
N LYS A 132 33.26 -17.70 7.80
CA LYS A 132 34.68 -17.35 8.03
C LYS A 132 34.98 -17.02 9.50
N HIS A 133 34.01 -16.49 10.24
CA HIS A 133 34.15 -16.18 11.67
C HIS A 133 33.52 -17.25 12.59
N GLY A 134 33.21 -18.44 12.06
CA GLY A 134 32.61 -19.55 12.81
C GLY A 134 31.12 -19.42 13.08
N GLY A 135 30.45 -18.40 12.52
CA GLY A 135 29.01 -18.22 12.63
C GLY A 135 28.21 -19.17 11.73
N LYS A 136 26.91 -19.28 11.99
CA LYS A 136 25.99 -20.15 11.23
C LYS A 136 24.87 -19.37 10.56
N ILE A 137 24.41 -19.86 9.41
CA ILE A 137 23.22 -19.31 8.72
C ILE A 137 21.97 -20.02 9.22
N HIS A 138 21.00 -19.23 9.69
CA HIS A 138 19.65 -19.70 10.01
C HIS A 138 18.67 -19.17 8.97
N VAL A 139 17.94 -20.05 8.31
CA VAL A 139 16.90 -19.65 7.34
C VAL A 139 15.58 -19.56 8.06
N LEU A 140 14.95 -18.38 8.02
CA LEU A 140 13.70 -18.10 8.71
C LEU A 140 12.51 -18.79 8.03
N SER A 141 11.52 -19.16 8.83
CA SER A 141 10.26 -19.72 8.31
C SER A 141 9.43 -18.64 7.62
N TRP A 142 9.31 -18.71 6.29
CA TRP A 142 8.52 -17.74 5.54
C TRP A 142 7.02 -18.03 5.60
N LYS A 143 6.22 -17.02 5.91
CA LYS A 143 4.77 -17.07 5.74
C LYS A 143 4.34 -16.43 4.42
N ARG A 144 3.73 -17.24 3.56
CA ARG A 144 3.10 -16.78 2.31
C ARG A 144 2.09 -15.66 2.58
N GLY A 145 2.07 -14.66 1.69
CA GLY A 145 1.04 -13.62 1.65
C GLY A 145 1.37 -12.33 2.42
N LEU A 146 2.35 -12.33 3.33
CA LEU A 146 2.72 -11.16 4.11
C LEU A 146 3.97 -10.48 3.56
N SER A 147 3.78 -9.46 2.73
CA SER A 147 4.86 -8.61 2.21
C SER A 147 4.41 -7.15 2.06
N THR A 148 5.36 -6.22 2.13
CA THR A 148 5.10 -4.80 1.83
C THR A 148 4.51 -4.62 0.43
N SER A 149 4.95 -5.40 -0.57
CA SER A 149 4.41 -5.33 -1.93
C SER A 149 2.94 -5.77 -1.98
N ASN A 150 2.57 -6.84 -1.28
CA ASN A 150 1.18 -7.29 -1.20
C ASN A 150 0.30 -6.27 -0.46
N MET A 151 0.81 -5.64 0.60
CA MET A 151 0.09 -4.59 1.31
C MET A 151 -0.21 -3.40 0.40
N ILE A 152 0.76 -2.95 -0.38
CA ILE A 152 0.56 -1.86 -1.33
C ILE A 152 -0.37 -2.25 -2.46
N LYS A 153 -0.24 -3.47 -2.99
CA LYS A 153 -1.20 -3.99 -3.96
C LYS A 153 -2.62 -3.97 -3.40
N LYS A 154 -2.82 -4.46 -2.17
CA LYS A 154 -4.12 -4.45 -1.49
C LYS A 154 -4.66 -3.03 -1.31
N ILE A 155 -3.82 -2.08 -0.91
CA ILE A 155 -4.21 -0.66 -0.82
C ILE A 155 -4.66 -0.16 -2.19
N LEU A 156 -3.85 -0.37 -3.23
CA LEU A 156 -4.20 0.03 -4.60
C LEU A 156 -5.50 -0.63 -5.04
N ASP A 157 -5.69 -1.93 -4.84
CA ASP A 157 -6.90 -2.66 -5.23
C ASP A 157 -8.15 -2.11 -4.51
N VAL A 158 -8.06 -1.76 -3.23
CA VAL A 158 -9.17 -1.16 -2.46
C VAL A 158 -9.55 0.22 -3.00
N TYR A 159 -8.55 1.06 -3.32
CA TYR A 159 -8.78 2.44 -3.75
C TYR A 159 -8.95 2.62 -5.27
N ALA A 160 -8.56 1.62 -6.07
CA ALA A 160 -8.72 1.57 -7.52
C ALA A 160 -10.07 0.95 -7.94
N ASN A 161 -10.56 -0.08 -7.24
CA ASN A 161 -11.81 -0.78 -7.61
C ASN A 161 -13.09 -0.14 -7.06
N SER A 162 -13.02 1.08 -6.50
CA SER A 162 -14.23 1.85 -6.20
C SER A 162 -14.68 2.54 -7.50
N PRO A 163 -15.91 2.30 -8.01
CA PRO A 163 -16.42 3.08 -9.12
C PRO A 163 -16.61 4.53 -8.66
N ARG A 164 -15.98 5.49 -9.36
CA ARG A 164 -15.84 6.88 -8.90
C ARG A 164 -16.75 7.89 -9.62
N LYS A 165 -17.51 7.44 -10.62
CA LYS A 165 -18.43 8.31 -11.37
C LYS A 165 -19.74 7.58 -11.59
N ALA A 166 -20.84 8.28 -11.33
CA ALA A 166 -22.21 7.85 -11.57
C ALA A 166 -22.81 8.80 -12.63
N ILE A 167 -23.15 8.28 -13.81
CA ILE A 167 -23.93 9.05 -14.79
C ILE A 167 -25.40 8.81 -14.50
N PHE A 168 -26.20 9.86 -14.34
CA PHE A 168 -27.64 9.77 -14.19
C PHE A 168 -28.30 10.16 -15.52
N VAL A 169 -28.91 9.19 -16.20
CA VAL A 169 -29.72 9.44 -17.40
C VAL A 169 -31.18 9.31 -17.02
N GLU A 170 -31.93 10.42 -17.09
CA GLU A 170 -33.38 10.36 -16.99
C GLU A 170 -33.94 9.60 -18.20
N LYS A 171 -34.73 8.54 -17.97
CA LYS A 171 -35.22 7.70 -19.07
C LYS A 171 -36.66 8.01 -19.40
N THR A 172 -36.88 8.53 -20.59
CA THR A 172 -37.92 7.96 -21.44
C THR A 172 -37.39 6.62 -22.01
N LEU A 173 -37.75 5.54 -21.30
CA LEU A 173 -37.84 4.12 -21.71
C LEU A 173 -36.71 3.50 -22.60
N ILE A 174 -35.90 2.61 -22.00
CA ILE A 174 -35.37 1.43 -22.70
C ILE A 174 -35.47 0.21 -21.79
N LYS A 175 -36.07 -0.87 -22.30
CA LYS A 175 -36.14 -2.18 -21.66
C LYS A 175 -35.05 -3.10 -22.23
N ASN A 176 -33.99 -3.44 -21.47
CA ASN A 176 -33.57 -4.85 -21.28
C ASN A 176 -32.32 -5.11 -20.38
N LYS A 177 -32.56 -5.98 -19.40
CA LYS A 177 -31.78 -7.07 -18.74
C LYS A 177 -30.31 -6.96 -18.27
N LYS A 178 -29.62 -5.82 -18.33
CA LYS A 178 -28.37 -5.60 -17.54
C LYS A 178 -28.32 -4.25 -16.81
N GLU A 179 -29.48 -3.75 -16.39
CA GLU A 179 -29.66 -2.40 -15.86
C GLU A 179 -30.42 -2.43 -14.52
N ILE A 180 -30.08 -1.52 -13.60
CA ILE A 180 -30.89 -1.24 -12.42
C ILE A 180 -31.65 0.04 -12.72
N ALA A 181 -32.94 -0.11 -13.07
CA ALA A 181 -33.84 1.02 -13.16
C ALA A 181 -34.21 1.46 -11.74
N LEU A 182 -33.72 2.63 -11.33
CA LEU A 182 -34.32 3.38 -10.23
C LEU A 182 -35.40 4.26 -10.86
N LYS A 183 -36.56 4.44 -10.22
CA LYS A 183 -37.64 5.30 -10.75
C LYS A 183 -37.03 6.63 -11.22
N GLY A 184 -37.04 6.86 -12.52
CA GLY A 184 -36.56 8.09 -13.15
C GLY A 184 -35.13 8.05 -13.70
N PHE A 185 -34.17 7.27 -13.19
CA PHE A 185 -32.75 7.41 -13.57
C PHE A 185 -32.02 6.08 -13.87
N MET A 186 -31.12 6.11 -14.87
CA MET A 186 -30.16 5.04 -15.16
C MET A 186 -28.76 5.47 -14.69
N VAL A 187 -28.14 4.65 -13.82
CA VAL A 187 -26.82 4.91 -13.23
C VAL A 187 -25.73 4.10 -13.93
N PHE A 188 -24.73 4.76 -14.53
CA PHE A 188 -23.52 4.08 -15.03
C PHE A 188 -22.32 4.32 -14.11
N LEU A 189 -21.67 3.23 -13.72
CA LEU A 189 -20.44 3.24 -12.92
C LEU A 189 -19.22 3.20 -13.84
N ILE A 190 -18.36 4.22 -13.78
CA ILE A 190 -17.16 4.33 -14.63
C ILE A 190 -15.88 4.09 -13.81
N PRO A 191 -14.93 3.27 -14.30
CA PRO A 191 -13.57 3.16 -13.73
C PRO A 191 -12.79 4.48 -13.77
N LYS A 192 -11.92 4.70 -12.78
CA LYS A 192 -11.19 5.97 -12.55
C LYS A 192 -10.33 6.38 -13.75
N GLU A 193 -9.74 5.41 -14.43
CA GLU A 193 -8.79 5.59 -15.52
C GLU A 193 -9.48 5.90 -16.86
N THR A 194 -10.82 5.84 -16.89
CA THR A 194 -11.57 6.01 -18.13
C THR A 194 -11.64 7.49 -18.49
N ASN A 195 -11.11 7.82 -19.67
CA ASN A 195 -11.25 9.15 -20.25
C ASN A 195 -12.74 9.49 -20.42
N ILE A 196 -13.17 10.60 -19.81
CA ILE A 196 -14.57 11.01 -19.80
C ILE A 196 -15.09 11.33 -21.20
N ASP A 197 -14.25 11.77 -22.12
CA ASP A 197 -14.62 12.04 -23.52
C ASP A 197 -15.01 10.76 -24.26
N VAL A 198 -14.32 9.66 -23.96
CA VAL A 198 -14.61 8.34 -24.54
C VAL A 198 -15.96 7.85 -24.03
N VAL A 199 -16.24 8.04 -22.74
CA VAL A 199 -17.52 7.67 -22.13
C VAL A 199 -18.67 8.52 -22.68
N SER A 200 -18.48 9.84 -22.77
CA SER A 200 -19.45 10.77 -23.35
C SER A 200 -19.78 10.39 -24.79
N LYS A 201 -18.77 10.13 -25.64
CA LYS A 201 -18.97 9.68 -27.02
C LYS A 201 -19.75 8.36 -27.10
N TYR A 202 -19.47 7.41 -26.22
CA TYR A 202 -20.20 6.14 -26.16
C TYR A 202 -21.67 6.35 -25.80
N ILE A 203 -21.97 7.15 -24.78
CA ILE A 203 -23.34 7.47 -24.35
C ILE A 203 -24.11 8.15 -25.48
N LEU A 204 -23.49 9.12 -26.17
CA LEU A 204 -24.09 9.80 -27.31
C LEU A 204 -24.38 8.83 -28.46
N ALA A 205 -23.45 7.93 -28.76
CA ALA A 205 -23.66 6.92 -29.79
C ALA A 205 -24.84 5.99 -29.45
N VAL A 206 -24.96 5.57 -28.19
CA VAL A 206 -26.07 4.73 -27.72
C VAL A 206 -27.40 5.49 -27.75
N ALA A 207 -27.43 6.74 -27.27
CA ALA A 207 -28.63 7.57 -27.26
C ALA A 207 -29.12 7.86 -28.67
N LYS A 208 -28.22 8.19 -29.61
CA LYS A 208 -28.56 8.39 -31.02
C LYS A 208 -29.11 7.11 -31.66
N ARG A 209 -28.48 5.95 -31.41
CA ARG A 209 -28.95 4.65 -31.93
C ARG A 209 -30.32 4.24 -31.37
N ARG A 210 -30.62 4.61 -30.13
CA ARG A 210 -31.85 4.22 -29.42
C ARG A 210 -32.90 5.34 -29.36
N VAL A 211 -32.66 6.47 -30.03
CA VAL A 211 -33.55 7.64 -30.07
C VAL A 211 -33.94 8.10 -28.65
N ILE A 212 -32.95 8.17 -27.75
CA ILE A 212 -33.15 8.68 -26.38
C ILE A 212 -32.90 10.19 -26.37
N SER A 213 -33.82 10.97 -25.82
CA SER A 213 -33.53 12.37 -25.50
C SER A 213 -32.58 12.46 -24.30
N LEU A 214 -31.49 13.21 -24.45
CA LEU A 214 -30.55 13.53 -23.37
C LEU A 214 -30.71 14.98 -22.89
N SER A 215 -31.84 15.61 -23.19
CA SER A 215 -32.14 17.01 -22.85
C SER A 215 -32.00 17.32 -21.36
N ASP A 216 -32.29 16.33 -20.50
CA ASP A 216 -32.38 16.50 -19.04
C ASP A 216 -31.40 15.55 -18.30
N SER A 217 -30.32 15.15 -18.99
CA SER A 217 -29.31 14.22 -18.44
C SER A 217 -28.11 14.94 -17.82
N TYR A 218 -27.56 14.37 -16.74
CA TYR A 218 -26.44 14.95 -15.99
C TYR A 218 -25.35 13.90 -15.72
N VAL A 219 -24.07 14.32 -15.80
CA VAL A 219 -22.93 13.48 -15.38
C VAL A 219 -22.30 14.08 -14.13
N VAL A 220 -22.18 13.29 -13.06
CA VAL A 220 -21.59 13.74 -11.79
C VAL A 220 -20.24 13.03 -11.57
N GLY A 221 -19.19 13.82 -11.37
CA GLY A 221 -17.84 13.38 -11.00
C GLY A 221 -17.56 13.50 -9.49
N GLU A 222 -16.32 13.20 -9.06
CA GLU A 222 -15.93 13.10 -7.63
C GLU A 222 -15.85 14.43 -6.86
N SER A 223 -15.81 15.59 -7.52
CA SER A 223 -15.77 16.89 -6.83
C SER A 223 -17.04 17.69 -7.11
N GLU A 224 -17.38 18.62 -6.21
CA GLU A 224 -18.47 19.61 -6.39
C GLU A 224 -18.38 20.40 -7.72
N GLU A 225 -17.23 20.29 -8.41
CA GLU A 225 -16.86 21.02 -9.61
C GLU A 225 -17.01 20.20 -10.90
N ILE A 226 -17.36 18.91 -10.85
CA ILE A 226 -17.60 18.13 -12.07
C ILE A 226 -19.05 17.70 -12.12
N VAL A 227 -19.90 18.66 -12.45
CA VAL A 227 -21.24 18.41 -12.97
C VAL A 227 -21.21 18.73 -14.45
N LEU A 228 -21.26 17.72 -15.32
CA LEU A 228 -21.56 17.96 -16.73
C LEU A 228 -23.08 18.11 -16.82
N SER A 229 -23.55 19.36 -16.76
CA SER A 229 -24.91 19.71 -17.13
C SER A 229 -24.91 20.21 -18.57
N GLY A 230 -25.85 19.73 -19.38
CA GLY A 230 -26.06 20.25 -20.72
C GLY A 230 -27.43 19.85 -21.22
N ARG A 231 -28.26 20.85 -21.56
CA ARG A 231 -29.42 20.61 -22.42
C ARG A 231 -28.89 20.11 -23.75
N GLU A 232 -29.24 18.87 -24.07
CA GLU A 232 -28.66 18.09 -25.17
C GLU A 232 -27.16 17.86 -24.93
N ILE A 233 -26.80 16.71 -24.35
CA ILE A 233 -25.40 16.30 -24.26
C ILE A 233 -24.82 16.32 -25.68
N ASN A 234 -23.97 17.29 -25.98
CA ASN A 234 -23.11 17.31 -27.15
C ASN A 234 -21.72 17.71 -26.64
N ALA A 235 -20.64 17.24 -27.29
CA ALA A 235 -19.29 17.48 -26.78
C ALA A 235 -18.91 18.97 -26.65
N LYS A 236 -19.63 19.87 -27.32
CA LYS A 236 -19.46 21.33 -27.28
C LYS A 236 -20.29 22.02 -26.19
N THR A 237 -21.34 21.38 -25.66
CA THR A 237 -22.22 21.91 -24.61
C THR A 237 -21.84 21.45 -23.21
N ILE A 238 -20.87 20.53 -23.09
CA ILE A 238 -20.31 20.07 -21.83
C ILE A 238 -19.46 21.19 -21.20
N LYS A 239 -19.93 21.75 -20.09
CA LYS A 239 -19.17 22.69 -19.27
C LYS A 239 -18.64 22.00 -18.02
N ILE A 240 -17.34 22.16 -17.78
CA ILE A 240 -16.67 21.69 -16.56
C ILE A 240 -16.73 22.83 -15.53
N GLY A 241 -17.07 22.54 -14.26
CA GLY A 241 -17.08 23.54 -13.19
C GLY A 241 -18.41 24.20 -12.85
N GLU A 242 -19.52 23.88 -13.55
CA GLU A 242 -20.83 24.46 -13.20
C GLU A 242 -21.46 23.75 -11.98
N ARG A 243 -22.15 24.52 -11.12
CA ARG A 243 -22.83 23.98 -9.92
C ARG A 243 -24.07 23.18 -10.31
N LEU A 244 -24.26 22.03 -9.65
CA LEU A 244 -25.48 21.20 -9.78
C LEU A 244 -26.75 22.05 -9.53
N PRO A 245 -27.78 21.99 -10.39
CA PRO A 245 -29.05 22.69 -10.16
C PRO A 245 -29.65 22.34 -8.80
N ARG A 246 -30.19 23.33 -8.08
CA ARG A 246 -30.73 23.14 -6.71
C ARG A 246 -31.80 22.06 -6.64
N ALA A 247 -32.63 21.90 -7.67
CA ALA A 247 -33.67 20.87 -7.75
C ALA A 247 -33.12 19.43 -7.75
N LEU A 248 -31.83 19.25 -8.04
CA LEU A 248 -31.14 17.95 -8.06
C LEU A 248 -30.18 17.77 -6.87
N LYS A 249 -30.07 18.77 -5.98
CA LYS A 249 -29.28 18.66 -4.75
C LYS A 249 -30.05 17.79 -3.77
N ILE A 250 -29.63 16.53 -3.64
CA ILE A 250 -30.17 15.60 -2.65
C ILE A 250 -29.48 15.87 -1.30
N GLU A 251 -30.23 16.42 -0.35
CA GLU A 251 -29.81 16.59 1.05
C GLU A 251 -30.31 15.42 1.91
N PRO A 252 -29.52 14.87 2.87
CA PRO A 252 -28.12 15.14 3.15
C PRO A 252 -27.21 14.13 2.43
N HIS A 253 -26.24 14.67 1.68
CA HIS A 253 -25.18 14.02 0.88
C HIS A 253 -24.92 12.51 1.10
N HIS A 254 -25.79 11.65 0.56
CA HIS A 254 -25.57 10.21 0.53
C HIS A 254 -24.95 9.80 -0.81
N TYR A 255 -23.63 9.68 -0.84
CA TYR A 255 -22.91 9.08 -1.97
C TYR A 255 -22.91 7.57 -1.77
N ALA A 256 -23.83 6.85 -2.43
CA ALA A 256 -23.85 5.40 -2.38
C ALA A 256 -22.54 4.85 -2.97
N ARG A 257 -21.74 4.16 -2.14
CA ARG A 257 -20.39 3.70 -2.54
C ARG A 257 -20.44 2.45 -3.40
N ASN A 258 -21.60 1.78 -3.45
CA ASN A 258 -21.86 0.62 -4.28
C ASN A 258 -23.37 0.42 -4.50
N ILE A 259 -23.70 -0.47 -5.44
CA ILE A 259 -25.07 -0.80 -5.84
C ILE A 259 -25.94 -1.32 -4.67
N LYS A 260 -25.36 -2.01 -3.69
CA LYS A 260 -26.09 -2.57 -2.55
C LYS A 260 -26.55 -1.45 -1.61
N GLU A 261 -25.67 -0.49 -1.34
CA GLU A 261 -25.93 0.68 -0.49
C GLU A 261 -26.98 1.61 -1.11
N ALA A 262 -26.91 1.81 -2.43
CA ALA A 262 -27.92 2.57 -3.19
C ALA A 262 -29.33 1.95 -3.08
N ARG A 263 -29.43 0.62 -3.22
CA ARG A 263 -30.70 -0.11 -3.15
C ARG A 263 -31.32 -0.07 -1.76
N GLN A 264 -30.51 -0.23 -0.72
CA GLN A 264 -30.97 -0.27 0.66
C GLN A 264 -31.48 1.09 1.16
N TYR A 265 -30.84 2.19 0.73
CA TYR A 265 -31.31 3.54 1.05
C TYR A 265 -32.67 3.86 0.40
N ILE A 266 -32.88 3.45 -0.86
CA ILE A 266 -34.13 3.68 -1.59
C ILE A 266 -35.30 2.90 -1.00
N GLN A 267 -35.05 1.69 -0.49
CA GLN A 267 -36.05 0.91 0.24
C GLN A 267 -36.48 1.56 1.57
N ASN A 268 -35.59 2.32 2.21
CA ASN A 268 -35.87 2.99 3.47
C ASN A 268 -36.50 4.39 3.30
N CYS A 269 -36.46 4.96 2.09
CA CYS A 269 -37.08 6.25 1.74
C CYS A 269 -38.43 6.10 1.01
N SER A 270 -38.91 4.86 0.82
CA SER A 270 -40.23 4.53 0.25
C SER A 270 -41.20 4.22 1.37
#